data_AF-A0A0Q9YFZ2-F1
#
_entry.id   AF-A0A0Q9YFZ2-F1
#
_cell.length_a   1.000
_cell.length_b   1.000
_cell.length_c   1.000
_cell.angle_alpha   90.00
_cell.angle_beta   90.00
_cell.angle_gamma   90.00
#
_symmetry.space_group_name_H-M   'P 1'
#
loop_
_entity.id
_entity.type
_entity.pdbx_description
1 polymer ?
#
loop_
_entity_poly.entity_id
_entity_poly.type
_entity_poly.pdbx_seq_one_letter_code
_entity_poly.pdbx_strand_id
1 'polypeptide(L)'
;MKHWGPKLYRYLLDNVDRRGVPTLRYDEHKKKLSNALFYAARYIPFYKAYKNAPFALWPTVDENMMRENKESFLLRKKIWSYFSLSRSAENISLKEAKFLHKGNKKGAAKPILHFNNLVGYTCIHQRLCFPKNLYWIEKAWVDDEKKRFIPVVTTLTRRKHILIRFRLNQIFMDGDALCECSENMWVIEKNISTADEILYLPHLYEKQSLPIFLDQIESFFKKLPSIQAFQIVQQSLHKWLLKIKAKDAELISLKRLKKTINKELEKFLMQNQVRCPEIKFVFLDKGQEFTGKNKVVKEYNALDS
;
A
#
# COMPACT_ATOMS: atom_id res chain seq x y z
N MET A 1 -36.07 -5.85 12.83
CA MET A 1 -35.15 -5.87 11.67
C MET A 1 -34.52 -4.49 11.55
N LYS A 2 -33.21 -4.33 11.81
CA LYS A 2 -32.53 -3.02 11.75
C LYS A 2 -32.00 -2.80 10.33
N HIS A 3 -32.36 -1.68 9.71
CA HIS A 3 -31.93 -1.28 8.37
C HIS A 3 -30.42 -1.00 8.36
N TRP A 4 -29.67 -1.77 7.56
CA TRP A 4 -28.28 -1.52 7.23
C TRP A 4 -28.20 -1.07 5.77
N GLY A 5 -27.55 0.07 5.51
CA GLY A 5 -27.67 0.82 4.26
C GLY A 5 -27.10 0.15 2.99
N PRO A 6 -27.34 0.75 1.81
CA PRO A 6 -27.15 0.15 0.48
C PRO A 6 -25.71 -0.26 0.14
N LYS A 7 -24.69 0.29 0.81
CA LYS A 7 -23.28 -0.13 0.64
C LYS A 7 -23.02 -1.56 1.13
N LEU A 8 -23.77 -2.06 2.11
CA LEU A 8 -23.63 -3.42 2.64
C LEU A 8 -24.26 -4.47 1.70
N TYR A 9 -25.23 -4.06 0.87
CA TYR A 9 -25.93 -4.94 -0.07
C TYR A 9 -25.06 -5.27 -1.30
N ARG A 10 -24.25 -4.30 -1.78
CA ARG A 10 -23.22 -4.57 -2.82
C ARG A 10 -22.17 -5.58 -2.36
N TYR A 11 -21.73 -5.49 -1.10
CA TYR A 11 -20.78 -6.44 -0.52
C TYR A 11 -21.29 -7.90 -0.53
N LEU A 12 -22.60 -8.13 -0.46
CA LEU A 12 -23.17 -9.48 -0.51
C LEU A 12 -23.24 -10.04 -1.95
N LEU A 13 -23.42 -9.18 -2.95
CA LEU A 13 -23.44 -9.57 -4.36
C LEU A 13 -22.04 -9.88 -4.90
N ASP A 14 -20.99 -9.29 -4.33
CA ASP A 14 -19.60 -9.54 -4.72
C ASP A 14 -19.01 -10.85 -4.14
N ASN A 15 -19.80 -11.65 -3.41
CA ASN A 15 -19.36 -12.84 -2.67
C ASN A 15 -20.09 -14.13 -3.08
N VAL A 16 -20.43 -14.24 -4.35
CA VAL A 16 -21.08 -15.43 -4.93
C VAL A 16 -20.12 -16.10 -5.92
N ASP A 17 -19.95 -17.43 -5.84
CA ASP A 17 -19.16 -18.18 -6.82
C ASP A 17 -19.84 -18.19 -8.21
N ARG A 18 -19.16 -18.76 -9.20
CA ARG A 18 -19.65 -18.87 -10.60
C ARG A 18 -20.97 -19.64 -10.74
N ARG A 19 -21.43 -20.34 -9.70
CA ARG A 19 -22.65 -21.14 -9.65
C ARG A 19 -23.76 -20.49 -8.80
N GLY A 20 -23.57 -19.26 -8.34
CA GLY A 20 -24.54 -18.62 -7.45
C GLY A 20 -24.43 -19.09 -5.98
N VAL A 21 -23.35 -19.78 -5.60
CA VAL A 21 -23.13 -20.30 -4.24
C VAL A 21 -22.20 -19.38 -3.44
N PRO A 22 -22.58 -18.92 -2.23
CA PRO A 22 -21.73 -18.06 -1.41
C PRO A 22 -20.39 -18.73 -1.07
N THR A 23 -19.28 -18.12 -1.49
CA THR A 23 -17.93 -18.60 -1.17
C THR A 23 -17.56 -18.16 0.24
N LEU A 24 -17.55 -19.13 1.17
CA LEU A 24 -17.52 -18.93 2.63
C LEU A 24 -18.80 -18.22 3.11
N ARG A 25 -19.66 -18.93 3.86
CA ARG A 25 -20.90 -18.33 4.40
C ARG A 25 -20.51 -17.04 5.13
N TYR A 26 -21.10 -15.91 4.72
CA TYR A 26 -20.92 -14.58 5.30
C TYR A 26 -20.86 -14.61 6.85
N ASP A 27 -21.64 -15.49 7.46
CA ASP A 27 -21.69 -15.71 8.91
C ASP A 27 -20.40 -16.28 9.50
N GLU A 28 -19.70 -17.17 8.80
CA GLU A 28 -18.44 -17.75 9.25
C GLU A 28 -17.32 -16.71 9.21
N HIS A 29 -17.28 -15.87 8.17
CA HIS A 29 -16.31 -14.79 8.05
C HIS A 29 -16.52 -13.72 9.14
N LYS A 30 -17.78 -13.35 9.39
CA LYS A 30 -18.17 -12.51 10.53
C LYS A 30 -17.80 -13.11 11.88
N LYS A 31 -18.01 -14.41 12.08
CA LYS A 31 -17.65 -15.11 13.31
C LYS A 31 -16.13 -15.05 13.55
N LYS A 32 -15.32 -15.26 12.51
CA LYS A 32 -13.86 -15.13 12.59
C LYS A 32 -13.44 -13.70 12.92
N LEU A 33 -14.05 -12.70 12.30
CA LEU A 33 -13.79 -11.29 12.63
C LEU A 33 -14.14 -10.99 14.08
N SER A 34 -15.34 -11.37 14.54
CA SER A 34 -15.78 -11.18 15.92
C SER A 34 -14.82 -11.82 16.92
N ASN A 35 -14.35 -13.05 16.65
CA ASN A 35 -13.37 -13.73 17.49
C ASN A 35 -12.03 -12.99 17.53
N ALA A 36 -11.55 -12.47 16.39
CA ALA A 36 -10.32 -11.68 16.33
C ALA A 36 -10.43 -10.39 17.15
N LEU A 37 -11.55 -9.67 17.05
CA LEU A 37 -11.83 -8.46 17.83
C LEU A 37 -11.90 -8.77 19.32
N PHE A 38 -12.64 -9.80 19.71
CA PHE A 38 -12.72 -10.23 21.10
C PHE A 38 -11.33 -10.55 21.68
N TYR A 39 -10.51 -11.27 20.93
CA TYR A 39 -9.16 -11.60 21.36
C TYR A 39 -8.28 -10.35 21.48
N ALA A 40 -8.32 -9.45 20.49
CA ALA A 40 -7.56 -8.21 20.52
C ALA A 40 -7.95 -7.33 21.72
N ALA A 41 -9.23 -7.07 21.93
CA ALA A 41 -9.71 -6.30 23.08
C ALA A 41 -9.40 -6.96 24.44
N ARG A 42 -9.31 -8.30 24.49
CA ARG A 42 -8.97 -9.01 25.72
C ARG A 42 -7.49 -8.90 26.07
N TYR A 43 -6.59 -8.95 25.07
CA TYR A 43 -5.16 -9.16 25.30
C TYR A 43 -4.25 -8.00 24.90
N ILE A 44 -4.71 -7.07 24.08
CA ILE A 44 -3.95 -5.90 23.64
C ILE A 44 -4.50 -4.67 24.36
N PRO A 45 -3.73 -4.06 25.29
CA PRO A 45 -4.20 -2.91 26.07
C PRO A 45 -4.83 -1.79 25.23
N PHE A 46 -4.23 -1.44 24.09
CA PHE A 46 -4.73 -0.44 23.16
C PHE A 46 -6.17 -0.67 22.73
N TYR A 47 -6.58 -1.93 22.52
CA TYR A 47 -7.91 -2.26 22.03
C TYR A 47 -8.97 -2.46 23.12
N LYS A 48 -8.59 -2.41 24.42
CA LYS A 48 -9.53 -2.66 25.53
C LYS A 48 -10.73 -1.72 25.51
N ALA A 49 -10.52 -0.45 25.17
CA ALA A 49 -11.56 0.57 25.10
C ALA A 49 -12.65 0.25 24.05
N TYR A 50 -12.37 -0.63 23.10
CA TYR A 50 -13.24 -0.93 21.95
C TYR A 50 -13.96 -2.28 22.05
N LYS A 51 -13.81 -3.02 23.15
CA LYS A 51 -14.29 -4.42 23.33
C LYS A 51 -15.74 -4.67 22.91
N ASN A 52 -16.62 -3.68 23.07
CA ASN A 52 -18.05 -3.76 22.74
C ASN A 52 -18.47 -2.76 21.65
N ALA A 53 -17.51 -2.01 21.10
CA ALA A 53 -17.79 -1.05 20.05
C ALA A 53 -18.03 -1.77 18.72
N PRO A 54 -18.96 -1.29 17.87
CA PRO A 54 -19.07 -1.74 16.49
C PRO A 54 -17.73 -1.67 15.77
N PHE A 55 -17.41 -2.65 14.92
CA PHE A 55 -16.12 -2.74 14.22
C PHE A 55 -15.74 -1.46 13.45
N ALA A 56 -16.73 -0.73 12.92
CA ALA A 56 -16.50 0.54 12.21
C ALA A 56 -15.95 1.66 13.11
N LEU A 57 -16.11 1.56 14.44
CA LEU A 57 -15.59 2.51 15.42
C LEU A 57 -14.21 2.11 15.96
N TRP A 58 -13.69 0.95 15.57
CA TRP A 58 -12.33 0.57 15.96
C TRP A 58 -11.33 1.44 15.21
N PRO A 59 -10.21 1.84 15.85
CA PRO A 59 -9.27 2.75 15.25
C PRO A 59 -8.54 2.06 14.10
N THR A 60 -8.32 2.80 13.02
CA THR A 60 -7.35 2.41 12.00
C THR A 60 -5.95 2.71 12.53
N VAL A 61 -5.06 1.72 12.50
CA VAL A 61 -3.71 1.81 13.09
C VAL A 61 -2.67 1.66 11.99
N ASP A 62 -1.63 2.49 11.99
CA ASP A 62 -0.47 2.37 11.10
C ASP A 62 0.83 2.10 11.87
N GLU A 63 1.96 2.04 11.17
CA GLU A 63 3.27 1.77 11.77
C GLU A 63 3.71 2.85 12.76
N ASN A 64 3.38 4.12 12.50
CA ASN A 64 3.77 5.24 13.36
C ASN A 64 2.98 5.18 14.67
N MET A 65 1.66 5.02 14.59
CA MET A 65 0.80 4.87 15.77
C MET A 65 1.23 3.67 16.62
N MET A 66 1.55 2.52 16.00
CA MET A 66 2.06 1.36 16.75
C MET A 66 3.41 1.62 17.42
N ARG A 67 4.27 2.44 16.81
CA ARG A 67 5.59 2.78 17.36
C ARG A 67 5.46 3.73 18.55
N GLU A 68 4.63 4.77 18.43
CA GLU A 68 4.35 5.73 19.49
C GLU A 68 3.65 5.08 20.70
N ASN A 69 2.73 4.15 20.44
CA ASN A 69 1.94 3.47 21.47
C ASN A 69 2.48 2.06 21.78
N LYS A 70 3.78 1.83 21.56
CA LYS A 70 4.41 0.51 21.61
C LYS A 70 4.00 -0.32 22.82
N GLU A 71 4.05 0.25 24.02
CA GLU A 71 3.71 -0.42 25.28
C GLU A 71 2.25 -0.91 25.30
N SER A 72 1.33 -0.11 24.75
CA SER A 72 -0.10 -0.44 24.68
C SER A 72 -0.41 -1.54 23.66
N PHE A 73 0.49 -1.81 22.72
CA PHE A 73 0.36 -2.90 21.75
C PHE A 73 1.03 -4.22 22.21
N LEU A 74 1.71 -4.23 23.36
CA LEU A 74 2.36 -5.44 23.87
C LEU A 74 1.34 -6.45 24.40
N LEU A 75 1.28 -7.62 23.77
CA LEU A 75 0.68 -8.81 24.34
C LEU A 75 1.59 -9.34 25.46
N ARG A 76 1.20 -9.13 26.73
CA ARG A 76 1.80 -9.74 27.95
C ARG A 76 3.33 -9.87 27.93
N LYS A 77 4.09 -8.82 28.29
CA LYS A 77 5.54 -8.81 28.69
C LYS A 77 6.55 -9.66 27.87
N LYS A 78 6.18 -10.29 26.76
CA LYS A 78 7.06 -11.11 25.92
C LYS A 78 6.70 -10.92 24.45
N ILE A 79 7.71 -10.40 23.76
CA ILE A 79 7.93 -10.40 22.31
C ILE A 79 7.24 -9.24 21.58
N TRP A 80 7.83 -8.06 21.76
CA TRP A 80 7.91 -7.07 20.70
C TRP A 80 8.97 -7.55 19.70
N SER A 81 8.55 -8.31 18.70
CA SER A 81 9.40 -8.62 17.55
C SER A 81 8.72 -8.20 16.25
N TYR A 82 7.91 -7.14 16.28
CA TYR A 82 7.36 -6.61 15.03
C TYR A 82 8.47 -5.94 14.19
N PHE A 83 9.43 -5.28 14.86
CA PHE A 83 10.53 -4.56 14.21
C PHE A 83 11.81 -5.40 13.98
N SER A 84 11.96 -6.55 14.66
CA SER A 84 13.16 -7.40 14.56
C SER A 84 13.01 -8.64 13.66
N LEU A 85 11.91 -8.74 12.90
CA LEU A 85 11.52 -9.97 12.18
C LEU A 85 11.55 -9.89 10.66
N SER A 86 12.58 -9.29 10.07
CA SER A 86 12.89 -9.62 8.68
C SER A 86 13.22 -11.12 8.50
N ARG A 87 13.83 -11.78 9.51
CA ARG A 87 14.27 -13.19 9.43
C ARG A 87 13.26 -14.28 9.85
N SER A 88 12.28 -14.01 10.71
CA SER A 88 11.28 -15.05 11.06
C SER A 88 9.99 -14.96 10.24
N ALA A 89 9.75 -13.84 9.54
CA ALA A 89 8.67 -13.72 8.56
C ALA A 89 8.79 -14.83 7.50
N GLU A 90 10.02 -15.15 7.06
CA GLU A 90 10.31 -16.27 6.14
C GLU A 90 9.91 -17.65 6.69
N ASN A 91 10.06 -17.91 7.99
CA ASN A 91 9.72 -19.24 8.54
C ASN A 91 8.21 -19.43 8.77
N ILE A 92 7.49 -18.36 9.15
CA ILE A 92 6.02 -18.38 9.26
C ILE A 92 5.40 -18.45 7.86
N SER A 93 5.95 -17.67 6.94
CA SER A 93 5.66 -17.69 5.50
C SER A 93 5.70 -19.08 4.91
N LEU A 94 6.80 -19.81 5.12
CA LEU A 94 6.99 -21.13 4.52
C LEU A 94 5.95 -22.13 5.03
N LYS A 95 5.48 -22.01 6.28
CA LYS A 95 4.43 -22.88 6.83
C LYS A 95 3.04 -22.51 6.29
N GLU A 96 2.69 -21.22 6.26
CA GLU A 96 1.41 -20.74 5.73
C GLU A 96 1.32 -20.98 4.21
N ALA A 97 2.40 -20.77 3.47
CA ALA A 97 2.50 -21.08 2.05
C ALA A 97 2.36 -22.58 1.79
N LYS A 98 3.03 -23.45 2.56
CA LYS A 98 2.85 -24.92 2.46
C LYS A 98 1.40 -25.35 2.71
N PHE A 99 0.68 -24.67 3.61
CA PHE A 99 -0.75 -24.94 3.85
C PHE A 99 -1.62 -24.56 2.64
N LEU A 100 -1.34 -23.42 2.01
CA LEU A 100 -2.03 -22.98 0.80
C LEU A 100 -1.69 -23.85 -0.42
N HIS A 101 -0.45 -24.33 -0.54
CA HIS A 101 0.00 -25.18 -1.64
C HIS A 101 -0.59 -26.61 -1.61
N LYS A 102 -1.02 -27.14 -0.45
CA LYS A 102 -1.65 -28.47 -0.37
C LYS A 102 -2.94 -28.59 -1.21
N GLY A 103 -3.57 -27.47 -1.58
CA GLY A 103 -4.78 -27.45 -2.42
C GLY A 103 -4.56 -27.16 -3.91
N ASN A 104 -3.36 -26.75 -4.35
CA ASN A 104 -3.16 -26.20 -5.69
C ASN A 104 -2.25 -27.10 -6.55
N LYS A 105 -2.86 -28.07 -7.26
CA LYS A 105 -2.16 -29.11 -8.04
C LYS A 105 -1.71 -28.68 -9.46
N LYS A 106 -1.81 -27.41 -9.86
CA LYS A 106 -1.39 -26.98 -11.21
C LYS A 106 -0.62 -25.65 -11.18
N GLY A 107 0.64 -25.70 -11.60
CA GLY A 107 1.44 -24.53 -12.01
C GLY A 107 2.04 -23.73 -10.86
N ALA A 108 3.37 -23.76 -10.75
CA ALA A 108 4.13 -23.14 -9.66
C ALA A 108 3.86 -21.63 -9.50
N ALA A 109 3.25 -21.24 -8.38
CA ALA A 109 3.22 -19.86 -7.91
C ALA A 109 4.57 -19.52 -7.25
N LYS A 110 5.27 -18.50 -7.77
CA LYS A 110 6.47 -17.94 -7.13
C LYS A 110 6.07 -17.25 -5.81
N PRO A 111 6.91 -17.33 -4.75
CA PRO A 111 6.54 -16.91 -3.42
C PRO A 111 6.26 -15.41 -3.35
N ILE A 112 5.09 -15.05 -2.83
CA ILE A 112 4.79 -14.59 -1.47
C ILE A 112 5.28 -13.16 -1.22
N LEU A 113 4.34 -12.23 -1.32
CA LEU A 113 4.58 -10.87 -0.91
C LEU A 113 4.40 -10.78 0.61
N HIS A 114 5.50 -10.53 1.30
CA HIS A 114 5.56 -10.30 2.73
C HIS A 114 5.39 -8.83 3.03
N PHE A 115 4.19 -8.45 3.47
CA PHE A 115 3.97 -7.12 4.02
C PHE A 115 3.63 -7.23 5.47
N ASN A 116 4.55 -6.82 6.34
CA ASN A 116 4.26 -6.71 7.77
C ASN A 116 3.73 -8.04 8.36
N ASN A 117 4.37 -9.14 7.95
CA ASN A 117 4.00 -10.54 8.20
C ASN A 117 2.72 -11.04 7.51
N LEU A 118 2.02 -10.27 6.69
CA LEU A 118 0.95 -10.77 5.84
C LEU A 118 1.52 -11.63 4.70
N VAL A 119 0.72 -12.59 4.26
CA VAL A 119 1.05 -13.54 3.18
C VAL A 119 0.00 -13.40 2.09
N GLY A 120 0.39 -12.76 0.99
CA GLY A 120 -0.33 -12.80 -0.29
C GLY A 120 0.49 -13.55 -1.32
N TYR A 121 -0.14 -14.12 -2.35
CA TYR A 121 0.56 -14.83 -3.41
C TYR A 121 0.28 -14.22 -4.78
N THR A 122 1.28 -14.28 -5.65
CA THR A 122 1.11 -13.94 -7.07
C THR A 122 0.54 -15.17 -7.77
N CYS A 123 -0.66 -15.04 -8.34
CA CYS A 123 -1.30 -16.15 -9.05
C CYS A 123 -0.76 -16.29 -10.49
N ILE A 124 -1.22 -17.33 -11.20
CA ILE A 124 -0.85 -17.59 -12.61
C ILE A 124 -1.20 -16.42 -13.56
N HIS A 125 -2.16 -15.57 -13.18
CA HIS A 125 -2.53 -14.37 -13.93
C HIS A 125 -1.71 -13.14 -13.55
N GLN A 126 -0.58 -13.32 -12.84
CA GLN A 126 0.31 -12.25 -12.37
C GLN A 126 -0.36 -11.22 -11.45
N ARG A 127 -1.48 -11.57 -10.82
CA ARG A 127 -2.21 -10.75 -9.84
C ARG A 127 -1.85 -11.14 -8.42
N LEU A 128 -1.87 -10.17 -7.51
CA LEU A 128 -1.65 -10.40 -6.09
C LEU A 128 -2.96 -10.81 -5.42
N CYS A 129 -2.98 -11.96 -4.75
CA CYS A 129 -4.18 -12.50 -4.14
C CYS A 129 -3.99 -12.73 -2.62
N PHE A 130 -4.98 -12.34 -1.80
CA PHE A 130 -5.00 -12.58 -0.35
C PHE A 130 -6.18 -13.48 0.07
N PRO A 131 -5.95 -14.56 0.84
CA PRO A 131 -7.03 -15.46 1.24
C PRO A 131 -8.06 -14.78 2.14
N LYS A 132 -9.33 -14.72 1.73
CA LYS A 132 -10.41 -14.11 2.51
C LYS A 132 -10.58 -14.80 3.87
N ASN A 133 -10.30 -16.10 3.98
CA ASN A 133 -10.38 -16.84 5.25
C ASN A 133 -9.31 -16.43 6.28
N LEU A 134 -8.20 -15.82 5.85
CA LEU A 134 -7.12 -15.36 6.73
C LEU A 134 -7.22 -13.86 7.03
N TYR A 135 -7.76 -13.07 6.11
CA TYR A 135 -7.76 -11.62 6.18
C TYR A 135 -9.12 -11.01 5.89
N TRP A 136 -9.46 -10.01 6.69
CA TRP A 136 -10.48 -9.02 6.37
C TRP A 136 -9.78 -7.76 5.86
N ILE A 137 -10.09 -7.33 4.64
CA ILE A 137 -9.44 -6.18 3.99
C ILE A 137 -10.50 -5.13 3.69
N GLU A 138 -10.36 -3.95 4.28
CA GLU A 138 -11.11 -2.75 3.92
C GLU A 138 -10.28 -1.93 2.91
N LYS A 139 -10.94 -1.28 1.96
CA LYS A 139 -10.29 -0.42 0.96
C LYS A 139 -10.39 1.04 1.39
N ALA A 140 -9.28 1.63 1.82
CA ALA A 140 -9.20 3.07 2.04
C ALA A 140 -8.76 3.75 0.74
N TRP A 141 -9.73 4.18 -0.06
CA TRP A 141 -9.52 4.80 -1.37
C TRP A 141 -8.67 6.07 -1.26
N VAL A 142 -7.68 6.17 -2.14
CA VAL A 142 -6.76 7.32 -2.29
C VAL A 142 -7.07 8.06 -3.59
N ASP A 143 -7.52 7.33 -4.61
CA ASP A 143 -8.01 7.85 -5.88
C ASP A 143 -9.10 6.88 -6.35
N ASP A 144 -10.37 7.23 -6.09
CA ASP A 144 -11.52 6.35 -6.39
C ASP A 144 -11.72 6.20 -7.90
N GLU A 145 -11.50 7.27 -8.67
CA GLU A 145 -11.61 7.27 -10.13
C GLU A 145 -10.64 6.28 -10.79
N LYS A 146 -9.39 6.25 -10.32
CA LYS A 146 -8.36 5.32 -10.81
C LYS A 146 -8.25 4.05 -9.97
N LYS A 147 -9.23 3.77 -9.11
CA LYS A 147 -9.34 2.56 -8.29
C LYS A 147 -8.09 2.28 -7.43
N ARG A 148 -7.48 3.33 -6.90
CA ARG A 148 -6.29 3.22 -6.04
C ARG A 148 -6.72 3.27 -4.58
N PHE A 149 -6.31 2.29 -3.80
CA PHE A 149 -6.62 2.24 -2.38
C PHE A 149 -5.42 1.76 -1.57
N ILE A 150 -5.41 2.13 -0.30
CA ILE A 150 -4.51 1.55 0.68
C ILE A 150 -5.32 0.55 1.50
N PRO A 151 -4.87 -0.71 1.62
CA PRO A 151 -5.60 -1.73 2.35
C PRO A 151 -5.52 -1.48 3.86
N VAL A 152 -6.65 -1.67 4.53
CA VAL A 152 -6.74 -1.71 5.99
C VAL A 152 -7.08 -3.14 6.38
N VAL A 153 -6.12 -3.83 7.00
CA VAL A 153 -6.11 -5.28 7.13
C VAL A 153 -6.40 -5.70 8.58
N THR A 154 -7.27 -6.67 8.74
CA THR A 154 -7.50 -7.40 9.99
C THR A 154 -7.20 -8.89 9.80
N THR A 155 -6.31 -9.44 10.63
CA THR A 155 -5.98 -10.87 10.63
C THR A 155 -7.05 -11.66 11.39
N LEU A 156 -7.62 -12.69 10.75
CA LEU A 156 -8.79 -13.40 11.27
C LEU A 156 -8.47 -14.63 12.11
N THR A 157 -7.33 -15.28 11.87
CA THR A 157 -6.99 -16.59 12.46
C THR A 157 -5.74 -16.55 13.33
N ARG A 158 -5.01 -15.43 13.34
CA ARG A 158 -3.73 -15.32 14.04
C ARG A 158 -3.91 -15.05 15.52
N ARG A 159 -3.07 -15.71 16.33
CA ARG A 159 -2.96 -15.47 17.80
C ARG A 159 -1.66 -14.75 18.19
N LYS A 160 -0.70 -14.69 17.27
CA LYS A 160 0.56 -13.94 17.36
C LYS A 160 0.61 -12.95 16.20
N HIS A 161 1.20 -11.77 16.40
CA HIS A 161 1.25 -10.69 15.39
C HIS A 161 -0.15 -10.33 14.85
N ILE A 162 -1.07 -10.04 15.78
CA ILE A 162 -2.45 -9.70 15.46
C ILE A 162 -2.50 -8.29 14.91
N LEU A 163 -3.12 -8.15 13.75
CA LEU A 163 -3.40 -6.86 13.13
C LEU A 163 -4.91 -6.66 13.12
N ILE A 164 -5.38 -5.58 13.74
CA ILE A 164 -6.77 -5.15 13.70
C ILE A 164 -6.79 -3.78 13.04
N ARG A 165 -7.59 -3.62 11.98
CA ARG A 165 -7.68 -2.40 11.16
C ARG A 165 -6.31 -1.76 10.89
N PHE A 166 -5.34 -2.60 10.56
CA PHE A 166 -3.98 -2.14 10.34
C PHE A 166 -3.84 -1.62 8.92
N ARG A 167 -3.61 -0.32 8.78
CA ARG A 167 -3.38 0.35 7.52
C ARG A 167 -1.98 0.03 7.02
N LEU A 168 -1.89 -0.60 5.86
CA LEU A 168 -0.61 -0.77 5.18
C LEU A 168 -0.11 0.56 4.61
N ASN A 169 1.17 0.61 4.26
CA ASN A 169 1.74 1.75 3.55
C ASN A 169 1.67 1.58 2.02
N GLN A 170 1.31 0.40 1.51
CA GLN A 170 1.27 0.13 0.07
C GLN A 170 -0.03 0.63 -0.57
N ILE A 171 0.08 1.17 -1.78
CA ILE A 171 -1.05 1.57 -2.62
C ILE A 171 -1.29 0.49 -3.65
N PHE A 172 -2.51 -0.01 -3.64
CA PHE A 172 -2.98 -1.06 -4.52
C PHE A 172 -3.96 -0.50 -5.54
N MET A 173 -3.89 -1.05 -6.75
CA MET A 173 -4.93 -0.89 -7.76
C MET A 173 -5.95 -2.02 -7.58
N ASP A 174 -7.21 -1.66 -7.42
CA ASP A 174 -8.30 -2.63 -7.44
C ASP A 174 -8.50 -3.14 -8.87
N GLY A 175 -8.49 -4.45 -9.04
CA GLY A 175 -8.70 -5.06 -10.34
C GLY A 175 -10.18 -5.37 -10.54
N ASP A 176 -10.73 -5.02 -11.70
CA ASP A 176 -12.14 -5.27 -12.05
C ASP A 176 -12.47 -6.75 -12.29
N ALA A 177 -11.47 -7.63 -12.32
CA ALA A 177 -11.66 -9.02 -12.66
C ALA A 177 -11.56 -9.93 -11.43
N LEU A 178 -12.61 -10.71 -11.17
CA LEU A 178 -12.54 -11.93 -10.37
C LEU A 178 -11.40 -12.80 -10.92
N CYS A 179 -10.42 -13.17 -10.09
CA CYS A 179 -9.35 -14.08 -10.51
C CYS A 179 -9.86 -15.52 -10.50
N GLU A 180 -9.69 -16.24 -11.61
CA GLU A 180 -10.07 -17.66 -11.70
C GLU A 180 -9.11 -18.59 -10.94
N CYS A 181 -8.07 -18.04 -10.33
CA CYS A 181 -7.00 -18.78 -9.71
C CYS A 181 -7.43 -19.57 -8.46
N SER A 182 -8.49 -19.14 -7.76
CA SER A 182 -9.10 -19.88 -6.66
C SER A 182 -10.35 -19.18 -6.16
N GLU A 183 -11.32 -19.97 -5.70
CA GLU A 183 -12.48 -19.47 -4.97
C GLU A 183 -12.03 -18.73 -3.69
N ASN A 184 -12.75 -17.65 -3.34
CA ASN A 184 -12.62 -16.94 -2.06
C ASN A 184 -11.30 -16.16 -1.78
N MET A 185 -10.86 -15.35 -2.74
CA MET A 185 -9.68 -14.49 -2.62
C MET A 185 -10.04 -13.01 -2.72
N TRP A 186 -9.31 -12.16 -2.00
CA TRP A 186 -9.15 -10.76 -2.38
C TRP A 186 -8.16 -10.71 -3.54
N VAL A 187 -8.56 -10.09 -4.65
CA VAL A 187 -7.70 -9.95 -5.83
C VAL A 187 -7.30 -8.50 -5.93
N ILE A 188 -6.00 -8.28 -6.08
CA ILE A 188 -5.39 -6.98 -6.27
C ILE A 188 -4.66 -7.03 -7.60
N GLU A 189 -4.90 -6.04 -8.46
CA GLU A 189 -4.29 -6.00 -9.78
C GLU A 189 -2.79 -5.79 -9.66
N LYS A 190 -2.39 -4.75 -8.92
CA LYS A 190 -0.98 -4.37 -8.81
C LYS A 190 -0.68 -3.55 -7.55
N ASN A 191 0.55 -3.70 -7.04
CA ASN A 191 1.18 -2.71 -6.16
C ASN A 191 1.73 -1.55 -6.99
N ILE A 192 1.16 -0.35 -6.81
CA ILE A 192 1.51 0.83 -7.59
C ILE A 192 2.72 1.54 -7.00
N SER A 193 2.71 1.77 -5.69
CA SER A 193 3.70 2.57 -4.94
C SER A 193 3.44 2.45 -3.44
N THR A 194 4.22 3.16 -2.62
CA THR A 194 3.89 3.37 -1.20
C THR A 194 3.27 4.76 -0.97
N ALA A 195 2.52 4.94 0.12
CA ALA A 195 1.90 6.22 0.48
C ALA A 195 2.95 7.31 0.74
N ASP A 196 4.11 6.91 1.25
CA ASP A 196 5.26 7.79 1.42
C ASP A 196 5.84 8.29 0.09
N GLU A 197 5.61 7.56 -1.00
CA GLU A 197 6.07 7.92 -2.34
C GLU A 197 5.04 8.73 -3.15
N ILE A 198 3.88 9.06 -2.57
CA ILE A 198 2.95 10.03 -3.16
C ILE A 198 3.51 11.43 -2.98
N LEU A 199 3.66 12.14 -4.09
CA LEU A 199 3.93 13.58 -4.11
C LEU A 199 2.61 14.33 -3.99
N TYR A 200 2.49 15.22 -3.02
CA TYR A 200 1.33 16.11 -2.92
C TYR A 200 1.69 17.49 -3.45
N LEU A 201 0.95 17.97 -4.44
CA LEU A 201 1.15 19.30 -5.01
C LEU A 201 -0.14 20.12 -4.93
N PRO A 202 -0.05 21.44 -4.73
CA PRO A 202 -1.23 22.30 -4.71
C PRO A 202 -2.01 22.20 -6.02
N HIS A 203 -3.34 22.15 -5.92
CA HIS A 203 -4.20 22.27 -7.09
C HIS A 203 -3.96 23.60 -7.81
N LEU A 204 -4.17 23.64 -9.13
CA LEU A 204 -4.03 24.88 -9.91
C LEU A 204 -4.92 26.00 -9.37
N TYR A 205 -6.17 25.67 -9.02
CA TYR A 205 -7.22 26.65 -8.70
C TYR A 205 -7.79 26.52 -7.29
N GLU A 206 -7.64 25.35 -6.66
CA GLU A 206 -8.30 25.05 -5.39
C GLU A 206 -7.27 25.05 -4.26
N LYS A 207 -7.75 25.18 -3.03
CA LYS A 207 -6.87 25.19 -1.85
C LYS A 207 -6.33 23.81 -1.48
N GLN A 208 -6.91 22.74 -2.03
CA GLN A 208 -6.47 21.37 -1.76
C GLN A 208 -5.20 21.01 -2.52
N SER A 209 -4.47 20.01 -2.01
CA SER A 209 -3.38 19.38 -2.74
C SER A 209 -3.86 18.09 -3.40
N LEU A 210 -3.39 17.81 -4.61
CA LEU A 210 -3.66 16.56 -5.30
C LEU A 210 -2.45 15.62 -5.25
N PRO A 211 -2.69 14.30 -5.24
CA PRO A 211 -1.64 13.29 -5.29
C PRO A 211 -1.10 13.11 -6.71
N ILE A 212 0.22 13.05 -6.84
CA ILE A 212 0.93 12.52 -8.01
C ILE A 212 1.68 11.27 -7.56
N PHE A 213 1.31 10.15 -8.17
CA PHE A 213 1.82 8.85 -7.77
C PHE A 213 3.12 8.50 -8.52
N LEU A 214 3.96 7.68 -7.90
CA LEU A 214 5.26 7.30 -8.45
C LEU A 214 5.17 6.65 -9.83
N ASP A 215 4.14 5.85 -10.10
CA ASP A 215 3.93 5.22 -11.41
C ASP A 215 3.74 6.24 -12.55
N GLN A 216 3.06 7.36 -12.26
CA GLN A 216 2.89 8.44 -13.22
C GLN A 216 4.21 9.16 -13.49
N ILE A 217 5.02 9.37 -12.45
CA ILE A 217 6.37 9.97 -12.56
C ILE A 217 7.32 9.05 -13.31
N GLU A 218 7.31 7.75 -13.03
CA GLU A 218 8.09 6.77 -13.79
C GLU A 218 7.70 6.76 -15.26
N SER A 219 6.39 6.78 -15.56
CA SER A 219 5.87 6.86 -16.93
C SER A 219 6.34 8.14 -17.64
N PHE A 220 6.38 9.27 -16.92
CA PHE A 220 6.97 10.51 -17.41
C PHE A 220 8.45 10.35 -17.76
N PHE A 221 9.29 9.91 -16.82
CA PHE A 221 10.73 9.79 -17.04
C PHE A 221 11.12 8.72 -18.06
N LYS A 222 10.33 7.65 -18.21
CA LYS A 222 10.52 6.63 -19.26
C LYS A 222 10.47 7.22 -20.68
N LYS A 223 9.77 8.35 -20.88
CA LYS A 223 9.72 9.06 -22.18
C LYS A 223 10.98 9.88 -22.46
N LEU A 224 11.87 10.04 -21.48
CA LEU A 224 13.12 10.80 -21.58
C LEU A 224 14.31 9.81 -21.60
N PRO A 225 14.72 9.30 -22.78
CA PRO A 225 15.65 8.17 -22.91
C PRO A 225 17.06 8.43 -22.37
N SER A 226 17.37 9.69 -22.08
CA SER A 226 18.65 10.15 -21.55
C SER A 226 18.77 9.99 -20.05
N ILE A 227 17.64 9.83 -19.35
CA ILE A 227 17.57 9.66 -17.89
C ILE A 227 17.59 8.16 -17.57
N GLN A 228 18.60 7.74 -16.82
CA GLN A 228 18.77 6.36 -16.38
C GLN A 228 18.03 6.08 -15.08
N ALA A 229 18.01 7.06 -14.18
CA ALA A 229 17.33 6.99 -12.90
C ALA A 229 17.07 8.39 -12.34
N PHE A 230 16.07 8.48 -11.48
CA PHE A 230 15.73 9.71 -10.77
C PHE A 230 15.48 9.45 -9.29
N GLN A 231 15.59 10.49 -8.49
CA GLN A 231 15.03 10.56 -7.15
C GLN A 231 14.45 11.96 -6.94
N ILE A 232 13.20 12.03 -6.47
CA ILE A 232 12.58 13.30 -6.09
C ILE A 232 12.58 13.36 -4.58
N VAL A 233 13.16 14.42 -4.02
CA VAL A 233 13.01 14.76 -2.61
C VAL A 233 12.02 15.92 -2.51
N GLN A 234 10.83 15.65 -1.97
CA GLN A 234 9.84 16.68 -1.71
C GLN A 234 10.17 17.37 -0.38
N GLN A 235 10.58 18.63 -0.47
CA GLN A 235 10.94 19.45 0.70
C GLN A 235 9.74 20.22 1.27
N SER A 236 8.79 20.57 0.40
CA SER A 236 7.49 21.15 0.76
C SER A 236 6.48 20.91 -0.36
N LEU A 237 5.25 21.40 -0.20
CA LEU A 237 4.25 21.39 -1.29
C LEU A 237 4.69 22.21 -2.52
N HIS A 238 5.65 23.11 -2.33
CA HIS A 238 6.09 24.05 -3.37
C HIS A 238 7.53 23.84 -3.83
N LYS A 239 8.25 22.85 -3.28
CA LYS A 239 9.69 22.73 -3.52
C LYS A 239 10.17 21.30 -3.60
N TRP A 240 10.85 20.98 -4.68
CA TRP A 240 11.45 19.69 -4.96
C TRP A 240 12.96 19.81 -5.20
N LEU A 241 13.70 18.82 -4.71
CA LEU A 241 15.05 18.53 -5.15
C LEU A 241 15.01 17.29 -6.06
N LEU A 242 15.25 17.50 -7.35
CA LEU A 242 15.26 16.45 -8.37
C LEU A 242 16.70 16.01 -8.63
N LYS A 243 17.03 14.81 -8.14
CA LYS A 243 18.32 14.15 -8.39
C LYS A 243 18.20 13.27 -9.63
N ILE A 244 19.12 13.43 -10.58
CA ILE A 244 19.07 12.75 -11.88
C ILE A 244 20.41 12.08 -12.17
N LYS A 245 20.34 10.84 -12.64
CA LYS A 245 21.45 10.16 -13.28
C LYS A 245 21.16 10.07 -14.77
N ALA A 246 21.98 10.74 -15.57
CA ALA A 246 21.87 10.79 -17.01
C ALA A 246 22.95 9.91 -17.68
N LYS A 247 22.77 9.59 -18.96
CA LYS A 247 23.82 8.96 -19.78
C LYS A 247 25.00 9.92 -19.99
N ASP A 248 26.21 9.39 -20.01
CA ASP A 248 27.47 10.15 -20.12
C ASP A 248 27.49 11.18 -21.27
N ALA A 249 26.87 10.84 -22.41
CA ALA A 249 26.82 11.71 -23.59
C ALA A 249 25.98 12.99 -23.40
N GLU A 250 25.10 13.08 -22.40
CA GLU A 250 24.25 14.25 -22.13
C GLU A 250 24.66 15.10 -20.92
N LEU A 251 25.58 14.59 -20.08
CA LEU A 251 26.22 15.40 -19.03
C LEU A 251 27.00 16.58 -19.61
N ILE A 252 27.40 16.51 -20.88
CA ILE A 252 28.08 17.61 -21.59
C ILE A 252 27.12 18.78 -21.87
N SER A 253 25.80 18.58 -21.85
CA SER A 253 24.78 19.62 -22.09
C SER A 253 23.70 19.68 -21.01
N LEU A 254 24.10 19.69 -19.73
CA LEU A 254 23.19 19.79 -18.57
C LEU A 254 22.14 20.92 -18.69
N LYS A 255 22.51 22.06 -19.28
CA LYS A 255 21.58 23.19 -19.48
C LYS A 255 20.39 22.81 -20.39
N ARG A 256 20.65 22.09 -21.49
CA ARG A 256 19.62 21.66 -22.45
C ARG A 256 18.70 20.63 -21.81
N LEU A 257 19.28 19.64 -21.11
CA LEU A 257 18.52 18.61 -20.43
C LEU A 257 17.61 19.19 -19.33
N LYS A 258 18.12 20.09 -18.48
CA LYS A 258 17.31 20.83 -17.50
C LYS A 258 16.11 21.53 -18.14
N LYS A 259 16.34 22.25 -19.25
CA LYS A 259 15.29 22.99 -19.96
C LYS A 259 14.22 22.05 -20.53
N THR A 260 14.62 20.92 -21.13
CA THR A 260 13.69 19.91 -21.62
C THR A 260 12.86 19.32 -20.49
N ILE A 261 13.49 18.92 -19.38
CA ILE A 261 12.79 18.34 -18.24
C ILE A 261 11.79 19.33 -17.65
N ASN A 262 12.18 20.58 -17.40
CA ASN A 262 11.27 21.60 -16.86
C ASN A 262 10.05 21.78 -17.75
N LYS A 263 10.26 21.96 -19.06
CA LYS A 263 9.17 22.16 -20.01
C LYS A 263 8.19 20.98 -20.04
N GLU A 264 8.69 19.76 -20.14
CA GLU A 264 7.85 18.56 -20.21
C GLU A 264 7.17 18.28 -18.86
N LEU A 265 7.86 18.54 -17.75
CA LEU A 265 7.33 18.33 -16.41
C LEU A 265 6.24 19.35 -16.08
N GLU A 266 6.41 20.63 -16.42
CA GLU A 266 5.36 21.65 -16.30
C GLU A 266 4.09 21.23 -17.05
N LYS A 267 4.24 20.76 -18.29
CA LYS A 267 3.11 20.24 -19.08
C LYS A 267 2.44 19.04 -18.41
N PHE A 268 3.23 18.07 -17.95
CA PHE A 268 2.73 16.88 -17.25
C PHE A 268 1.97 17.27 -15.96
N LEU A 269 2.50 18.18 -15.16
CA LEU A 269 1.89 18.63 -13.90
C LEU A 269 0.60 19.41 -14.16
N MET A 270 0.59 20.30 -15.16
CA MET A 270 -0.61 21.02 -15.58
C MET A 270 -1.72 20.07 -16.07
N GLN A 271 -1.37 19.02 -16.82
CA GLN A 271 -2.33 17.97 -17.23
C GLN A 271 -2.93 17.20 -16.06
N ASN A 272 -2.22 17.13 -14.92
CA ASN A 272 -2.73 16.55 -13.67
C ASN A 272 -3.34 17.60 -12.73
N GLN A 273 -3.63 18.81 -13.22
CA GLN A 273 -4.29 19.90 -12.48
C GLN A 273 -3.53 20.37 -11.23
N VAL A 274 -2.21 20.21 -11.21
CA VAL A 274 -1.35 20.64 -10.09
C VAL A 274 -0.35 21.71 -10.49
N ARG A 275 0.02 22.56 -9.53
CA ARG A 275 1.04 23.60 -9.70
C ARG A 275 2.42 22.98 -9.76
N CYS A 276 3.26 23.51 -10.66
CA CYS A 276 4.67 23.14 -10.72
C CYS A 276 5.40 23.71 -9.49
N PRO A 277 6.12 22.89 -8.70
CA PRO A 277 6.94 23.38 -7.60
C PRO A 277 8.22 24.06 -8.13
N GLU A 278 8.92 24.79 -7.26
CA GLU A 278 10.31 25.15 -7.49
C GLU A 278 11.16 23.87 -7.54
N ILE A 279 11.90 23.67 -8.63
CA ILE A 279 12.72 22.46 -8.83
C ILE A 279 14.20 22.82 -8.79
N LYS A 280 14.91 22.26 -7.82
CA LYS A 280 16.37 22.27 -7.76
C LYS A 280 16.92 20.98 -8.33
N PHE A 281 17.82 21.08 -9.31
CA PHE A 281 18.41 19.92 -9.96
C PHE A 281 19.77 19.55 -9.37
N VAL A 282 19.97 18.26 -9.11
CA VAL A 282 21.26 17.68 -8.78
C VAL A 282 21.56 16.58 -9.80
N PHE A 283 22.64 16.73 -10.55
CA PHE A 283 23.10 15.70 -11.47
C PHE A 283 24.15 14.87 -10.77
N LEU A 284 23.96 13.55 -10.76
CA LEU A 284 24.86 12.61 -10.12
C LEU A 284 25.90 12.13 -11.12
N ASP A 285 27.17 12.28 -10.76
CA ASP A 285 28.32 11.82 -11.55
C ASP A 285 28.63 10.34 -11.34
N LYS A 286 29.59 9.81 -12.09
CA LYS A 286 30.09 8.43 -11.92
C LYS A 286 30.64 8.24 -10.50
N GLY A 287 29.97 7.39 -9.71
CA GLY A 287 30.36 7.04 -8.34
C GLY A 287 29.38 7.53 -7.27
N GLN A 288 28.49 8.46 -7.60
CA GLN A 288 27.40 8.85 -6.69
C GLN A 288 26.20 7.92 -6.89
N GLU A 289 25.70 7.37 -5.78
CA GLU A 289 24.54 6.49 -5.77
C GLU A 289 23.32 7.15 -5.12
N PHE A 290 22.14 6.77 -5.61
CA PHE A 290 20.88 7.13 -4.98
C PHE A 290 20.72 6.35 -3.66
N THR A 291 20.02 6.93 -2.69
CA THR A 291 19.43 6.19 -1.55
C THR A 291 18.19 5.38 -1.96
N GLY A 292 18.26 4.72 -3.13
CA GLY A 292 17.15 4.05 -3.83
C GLY A 292 16.85 4.67 -5.19
N LYS A 293 16.91 3.87 -6.26
CA LYS A 293 16.63 4.31 -7.64
C LYS A 293 15.12 4.47 -7.87
N ASN A 294 14.73 5.46 -8.67
CA ASN A 294 13.35 5.75 -9.09
C ASN A 294 12.40 5.86 -7.90
N LYS A 295 12.72 6.78 -6.99
CA LYS A 295 12.07 6.89 -5.69
C LYS A 295 11.68 8.32 -5.35
N VAL A 296 10.62 8.45 -4.55
CA VAL A 296 10.24 9.69 -3.88
C VAL A 296 10.64 9.62 -2.40
N VAL A 297 11.18 10.72 -1.88
CA VAL A 297 11.54 10.89 -0.46
C VAL A 297 10.89 12.17 0.03
N LYS A 298 10.36 12.16 1.26
CA LYS A 298 9.80 13.35 1.91
C LYS A 298 10.78 13.86 2.96
N GLU A 299 11.21 15.10 2.82
CA GLU A 299 12.12 15.79 3.75
C GLU A 299 11.54 17.17 4.07
N TYR A 300 10.48 17.20 4.88
CA TYR A 300 9.92 18.46 5.34
C TYR A 300 10.85 19.06 6.40
N ASN A 301 11.34 20.27 6.14
CA ASN A 301 12.04 21.03 7.18
C ASN A 301 11.02 21.45 8.24
N ALA A 302 11.41 21.38 9.52
CA ALA A 302 10.57 21.72 10.67
C ALA A 302 10.12 23.20 10.72
N LEU A 303 10.49 24.02 9.73
CA LEU A 303 10.21 25.46 9.66
C LEU A 303 9.18 25.84 8.59
N ASP A 304 8.69 24.89 7.79
CA ASP A 304 7.73 25.13 6.70
C ASP A 304 6.34 24.52 6.98
N SER A 305 6.01 24.24 8.25
CA SER A 305 4.69 23.77 8.70
C SER A 305 3.82 24.89 9.24
#